data_AF-A0A542YF43-F1
#
_entry.id   AF-A0A542YF43-F1
#
_cell.length_a   1.000
_cell.length_b   1.000
_cell.length_c   1.000
_cell.angle_alpha   90.00
_cell.angle_beta   90.00
_cell.angle_gamma   90.00
#
_symmetry.space_group_name_H-M   'P 1'
#
loop_
_entity.id
_entity.type
_entity.pdbx_description
1 polymer ?
#
loop_
_entity_poly.entity_id
_entity_poly.type
_entity_poly.pdbx_seq_one_letter_code
_entity_poly.pdbx_strand_id
1 'polypeptide(L)'
;MTEIANLATGELVDYEPVSPMEIEMIIREIGDRLEDAVPVLKHLYNQRYAAERKWIEERAKAMLRSSETSITRQRAEADLASLPLKHQFDDAKEILHAAEHLQKALQSKLYGYLNLNKAQAAAYQVGGFGR
;
A
#
# COMPACT_ATOMS: atom_id res chain seq x y z
N MET A 1 -16.91 -5.90 19.82
CA MET A 1 -15.66 -5.65 20.55
C MET A 1 -15.26 -4.22 20.27
N THR A 2 -14.99 -3.41 21.28
CA THR A 2 -14.73 -1.96 21.16
C THR A 2 -13.33 -1.71 21.68
N GLU A 3 -12.39 -1.35 20.83
CA GLU A 3 -11.06 -0.94 21.26
C GLU A 3 -10.69 0.38 20.56
N ILE A 4 -10.24 1.27 21.41
CA ILE A 4 -10.17 2.72 21.26
C ILE A 4 -8.69 3.10 21.38
N ALA A 5 -8.26 4.16 20.71
CA ALA A 5 -6.87 4.59 20.79
C ALA A 5 -6.56 5.06 22.21
N ASN A 6 -5.60 4.40 22.84
CA ASN A 6 -4.98 4.87 24.08
C ASN A 6 -4.20 6.16 23.77
N LEU A 7 -4.73 7.29 24.23
CA LEU A 7 -4.23 8.66 23.99
C LEU A 7 -2.76 8.89 24.43
N ALA A 8 -2.16 7.95 25.17
CA ALA A 8 -0.79 8.02 25.67
C ALA A 8 0.21 7.07 24.96
N THR A 9 -0.25 6.01 24.30
CA THR A 9 0.66 4.93 23.80
C THR A 9 0.76 4.82 22.29
N GLY A 10 -0.21 5.31 21.51
CA GLY A 10 -0.11 5.36 20.05
C GLY A 10 -0.44 4.07 19.27
N GLU A 11 -0.93 3.02 19.93
CA GLU A 11 -1.46 1.79 19.30
C GLU A 11 -2.97 1.63 19.54
N LEU A 12 -3.64 0.93 18.61
CA LEU A 12 -5.09 0.84 18.46
C LEU A 12 -5.50 -0.61 18.17
N VAL A 13 -6.50 -1.14 18.88
CA VAL A 13 -7.06 -2.49 18.64
C VAL A 13 -8.60 -2.43 18.53
N ASP A 14 -9.32 -3.55 18.40
CA ASP A 14 -10.59 -3.76 17.67
C ASP A 14 -11.90 -3.12 18.17
N TYR A 15 -12.45 -2.21 17.34
CA TYR A 15 -13.82 -1.65 17.41
C TYR A 15 -14.78 -2.25 16.38
N GLU A 16 -15.90 -2.82 16.84
CA GLU A 16 -17.07 -3.25 16.10
C GLU A 16 -18.01 -2.05 16.04
N PRO A 17 -18.34 -1.56 14.83
CA PRO A 17 -19.32 -0.51 14.68
C PRO A 17 -20.65 -0.99 15.26
N VAL A 18 -21.11 -0.33 16.32
CA VAL A 18 -22.33 -0.74 17.04
C VAL A 18 -23.57 -0.03 16.48
N SER A 19 -23.38 1.09 15.77
CA SER A 19 -24.47 1.84 15.17
C SER A 19 -24.33 2.03 13.65
N PRO A 20 -25.46 2.12 12.91
CA PRO A 20 -25.46 2.43 11.48
C PRO A 20 -24.69 3.73 11.13
N MET A 21 -24.80 4.75 11.98
CA MET A 21 -24.13 6.04 11.81
C MET A 21 -22.60 5.89 11.81
N GLU A 22 -22.04 5.09 12.73
CA GLU A 22 -20.60 4.85 12.79
C GLU A 22 -20.09 4.09 11.56
N ILE A 23 -20.89 3.14 11.05
CA ILE A 23 -20.56 2.43 9.81
C ILE A 23 -20.49 3.41 8.64
N GLU A 24 -21.44 4.33 8.52
CA GLU A 24 -21.43 5.36 7.47
C GLU A 24 -20.21 6.28 7.57
N MET A 25 -19.85 6.70 8.78
CA MET A 25 -18.64 7.51 9.01
C MET A 25 -17.37 6.76 8.58
N ILE A 26 -17.25 5.48 8.93
CA ILE A 26 -16.09 4.64 8.56
C ILE A 26 -16.05 4.43 7.03
N ILE A 27 -17.20 4.17 6.39
CA ILE A 27 -17.29 4.04 4.92
C ILE A 27 -16.77 5.30 4.25
N ARG A 28 -17.24 6.47 4.71
CA ARG A 28 -16.80 7.77 4.16
C ARG A 28 -15.30 7.96 4.36
N GLU A 29 -14.78 7.73 5.56
CA GLU A 29 -13.36 7.92 5.84
C GLU A 29 -12.46 6.97 5.03
N ILE A 30 -12.86 5.71 4.84
CA ILE A 30 -12.12 4.79 3.97
C ILE A 30 -12.20 5.26 2.50
N GLY A 31 -13.35 5.77 2.06
CA GLY A 31 -13.51 6.35 0.72
C GLY A 31 -12.54 7.52 0.49
N ASP A 32 -12.56 8.51 1.37
CA ASP A 32 -11.69 9.70 1.30
C ASP A 32 -10.19 9.28 1.28
N ARG A 33 -9.79 8.34 2.16
CA ARG A 33 -8.42 7.81 2.20
C ARG A 33 -8.01 7.07 0.92
N LEU A 34 -8.94 6.37 0.26
CA LEU A 34 -8.66 5.67 -0.99
C LEU A 34 -8.48 6.66 -2.16
N GLU A 35 -9.21 7.77 -2.17
CA GLU A 35 -9.05 8.85 -3.14
C GLU A 35 -7.70 9.57 -2.94
N ASP A 36 -7.38 9.91 -1.69
CA ASP A 36 -6.12 10.55 -1.32
C ASP A 36 -4.88 9.67 -1.54
N ALA A 37 -5.05 8.35 -1.59
CA ALA A 37 -3.96 7.41 -1.87
C ALA A 37 -3.47 7.50 -3.33
N VAL A 38 -4.28 7.98 -4.29
CA VAL A 38 -3.92 8.03 -5.70
C VAL A 38 -2.66 8.87 -5.98
N PRO A 39 -2.54 10.14 -5.54
CA PRO A 39 -1.32 10.92 -5.73
C PRO A 39 -0.11 10.31 -5.02
N VAL A 40 -0.31 9.68 -3.86
CA VAL A 40 0.76 9.00 -3.10
C VAL A 40 1.31 7.80 -3.89
N LEU A 41 0.43 6.92 -4.39
CA LEU A 41 0.84 5.79 -5.21
C LEU A 41 1.55 6.23 -6.48
N LYS A 42 1.05 7.27 -7.16
CA LYS A 42 1.73 7.85 -8.33
C LYS A 42 3.15 8.33 -7.97
N HIS A 43 3.32 8.96 -6.81
CA HIS A 43 4.64 9.37 -6.33
C HIS A 43 5.57 8.18 -6.10
N LEU A 44 5.09 7.13 -5.42
CA LEU A 44 5.87 5.90 -5.17
C LEU A 44 6.27 5.19 -6.47
N TYR A 45 5.35 5.13 -7.45
CA TYR A 45 5.66 4.62 -8.79
C TYR A 45 6.81 5.42 -9.43
N ASN A 46 6.75 6.75 -9.39
CA ASN A 46 7.80 7.60 -9.93
C ASN A 46 9.15 7.38 -9.25
N GLN A 47 9.16 7.24 -7.92
CA GLN A 47 10.37 6.93 -7.16
C GLN A 47 10.96 5.58 -7.55
N ARG A 48 10.14 4.53 -7.62
CA ARG A 48 10.57 3.19 -8.07
C ARG A 48 11.17 3.24 -9.46
N TYR A 49 10.50 3.88 -10.42
CA TYR A 49 10.99 4.01 -11.79
C TYR A 49 12.28 4.85 -11.88
N ALA A 50 12.43 5.88 -11.04
CA ALA A 50 13.65 6.67 -10.99
C ALA A 50 14.83 5.85 -10.47
N ALA A 51 14.63 5.08 -9.39
CA ALA A 51 15.64 4.16 -8.85
C ALA A 51 16.01 3.07 -9.87
N GLU A 52 15.01 2.48 -10.53
CA GLU A 52 15.20 1.47 -11.58
C GLU A 52 16.06 2.00 -12.73
N ARG A 53 15.71 3.16 -13.28
CA ARG A 53 16.48 3.78 -14.37
C ARG A 53 17.91 4.07 -13.96
N LYS A 54 18.13 4.60 -12.75
CA LYS A 54 19.46 4.91 -12.23
C LYS A 54 20.30 3.65 -12.05
N TRP A 55 19.73 2.57 -11.52
CA TRP A 55 20.42 1.29 -11.40
C TRP A 55 20.81 0.73 -12.78
N ILE A 56 19.87 0.70 -13.73
CA ILE A 56 20.12 0.22 -15.09
C ILE A 56 21.24 1.03 -15.77
N GLU A 57 21.17 2.37 -15.67
CA GLU A 57 22.14 3.27 -16.27
C GLU A 57 23.55 3.07 -15.70
N GLU A 58 23.69 3.06 -14.37
CA GLU A 58 25.01 2.91 -13.73
C GLU A 58 25.58 1.51 -13.90
N ARG A 59 24.74 0.47 -13.89
CA ARG A 59 25.16 -0.89 -14.21
C ARG A 59 25.68 -0.99 -15.64
N ALA A 60 24.99 -0.38 -16.61
CA ALA A 60 25.43 -0.36 -18.00
C ALA A 60 26.76 0.41 -18.15
N LYS A 61 26.91 1.58 -17.49
CA LYS A 61 28.17 2.32 -17.47
C LYS A 61 29.31 1.51 -16.85
N ALA A 62 29.05 0.78 -15.76
CA ALA A 62 30.05 -0.08 -15.12
C ALA A 62 30.51 -1.20 -16.07
N MET A 63 29.58 -1.84 -16.80
CA MET A 63 29.94 -2.82 -17.83
C MET A 63 30.82 -2.22 -18.93
N LEU A 64 30.47 -1.02 -19.42
CA LEU A 64 31.23 -0.35 -20.49
C LEU A 64 32.63 0.10 -20.05
N ARG A 65 32.84 0.35 -18.75
CA ARG A 65 34.12 0.76 -18.17
C ARG A 65 34.98 -0.42 -17.72
N SER A 66 34.41 -1.62 -17.64
CA SER A 66 35.11 -2.80 -17.15
C SER A 66 36.29 -3.15 -18.06
N SER A 67 37.46 -3.39 -17.45
CA SER A 67 38.66 -3.88 -18.13
C SER A 67 38.76 -5.41 -18.14
N GLU A 68 37.75 -6.11 -17.62
CA GLU A 68 37.73 -7.56 -17.53
C GLU A 68 37.70 -8.21 -18.91
N THR A 69 38.39 -9.34 -19.04
CA THR A 69 38.61 -10.01 -20.34
C THR A 69 37.41 -10.83 -20.82
N SER A 70 36.48 -11.17 -19.93
CA SER A 70 35.29 -11.96 -20.28
C SER A 70 34.00 -11.24 -19.90
N ILE A 71 32.98 -11.39 -20.74
CA ILE A 71 31.65 -10.78 -20.51
C ILE A 71 31.08 -11.20 -19.14
N THR A 72 31.30 -12.44 -18.71
CA THR A 72 30.83 -12.92 -17.40
C THR A 72 31.48 -12.17 -16.25
N ARG A 73 32.80 -11.91 -16.32
CA ARG A 73 33.52 -11.11 -15.32
C ARG A 73 33.10 -9.65 -15.34
N GLN A 74 32.93 -9.05 -16.54
CA GLN A 74 32.43 -7.69 -16.70
C GLN A 74 31.04 -7.52 -16.07
N ARG A 75 30.14 -8.50 -16.24
CA ARG A 75 28.81 -8.50 -15.60
C ARG A 75 28.91 -8.59 -14.09
N ALA A 76 29.73 -9.51 -13.57
CA ALA A 76 29.91 -9.67 -12.13
C ALA A 76 30.48 -8.40 -11.48
N GLU A 77 31.45 -7.74 -12.12
CA GLU A 77 32.01 -6.47 -11.66
C GLU A 77 30.95 -5.36 -11.68
N ALA A 78 30.18 -5.24 -12.76
CA ALA A 78 29.12 -4.25 -12.87
C ALA A 78 27.97 -4.50 -11.86
N ASP A 79 27.63 -5.76 -11.61
CA ASP A 79 26.64 -6.14 -10.59
C ASP A 79 27.13 -5.76 -9.20
N LEU A 80 28.40 -6.03 -8.88
CA LEU A 80 28.99 -5.66 -7.60
C LEU A 80 29.06 -4.13 -7.43
N ALA A 81 29.48 -3.41 -8.47
CA ALA A 81 29.59 -1.95 -8.45
C ALA A 81 28.22 -1.25 -8.34
N SER A 82 27.18 -1.84 -8.93
CA SER A 82 25.81 -1.28 -8.92
C SER A 82 24.93 -1.81 -7.78
N LEU A 83 25.45 -2.70 -6.93
CA LEU A 83 24.69 -3.34 -5.85
C LEU A 83 23.97 -2.35 -4.90
N PRO A 84 24.59 -1.22 -4.48
CA PRO A 84 23.87 -0.25 -3.64
C PRO A 84 22.66 0.38 -4.34
N LEU A 85 22.72 0.58 -5.66
CA LEU A 85 21.60 1.12 -6.44
C LEU A 85 20.52 0.06 -6.66
N LYS A 86 20.91 -1.21 -6.76
CA LYS A 86 19.96 -2.33 -6.78
C LYS A 86 19.17 -2.40 -5.49
N HIS A 87 19.82 -2.28 -4.33
CA HIS A 87 19.12 -2.24 -3.04
C HIS A 87 18.12 -1.08 -2.97
N GLN A 88 18.54 0.13 -3.37
CA GLN A 88 17.62 1.28 -3.42
C GLN A 88 16.40 1.05 -4.33
N PHE A 89 16.59 0.36 -5.46
CA PHE A 89 15.49 -0.03 -6.34
C PHE A 89 14.57 -1.07 -5.68
N ASP A 90 15.15 -2.09 -5.07
CA ASP A 90 14.40 -3.16 -4.40
C ASP A 90 13.60 -2.61 -3.21
N ASP A 91 14.19 -1.71 -2.39
CA ASP A 91 13.52 -1.03 -1.28
C ASP A 91 12.33 -0.18 -1.78
N ALA A 92 12.55 0.63 -2.83
CA ALA A 92 11.48 1.44 -3.41
C ALA A 92 10.35 0.59 -4.00
N LYS A 93 10.67 -0.59 -4.52
CA LYS A 93 9.70 -1.56 -5.02
C LYS A 93 8.92 -2.21 -3.88
N GLU A 94 9.58 -2.57 -2.78
CA GLU A 94 8.92 -3.13 -1.60
C GLU A 94 7.92 -2.12 -0.99
N ILE A 95 8.34 -0.87 -0.82
CA ILE A 95 7.47 0.21 -0.31
C ILE A 95 6.23 0.38 -1.20
N LEU A 96 6.42 0.39 -2.53
CA LEU A 96 5.30 0.48 -3.47
C LEU A 96 4.34 -0.70 -3.30
N HIS A 97 4.84 -1.93 -3.27
CA HIS A 97 3.98 -3.10 -3.12
C HIS A 97 3.24 -3.12 -1.79
N ALA A 98 3.90 -2.75 -0.69
CA ALA A 98 3.23 -2.61 0.60
C ALA A 98 2.06 -1.62 0.53
N ALA A 99 2.24 -0.48 -0.14
CA ALA A 99 1.18 0.50 -0.35
C ALA A 99 0.03 -0.03 -1.22
N GLU A 100 0.33 -0.77 -2.30
CA GLU A 100 -0.69 -1.42 -3.14
C GLU A 100 -1.49 -2.48 -2.38
N HIS A 101 -0.82 -3.26 -1.54
CA HIS A 101 -1.46 -4.25 -0.67
C HIS A 101 -2.37 -3.58 0.36
N LEU A 102 -1.94 -2.47 0.96
CA LEU A 102 -2.76 -1.69 1.87
C LEU A 102 -4.01 -1.12 1.17
N GLN A 103 -3.86 -0.57 -0.04
CA GLN A 103 -5.00 -0.08 -0.82
C GLN A 103 -6.04 -1.19 -1.07
N LYS A 104 -5.58 -2.38 -1.46
CA LYS A 104 -6.46 -3.56 -1.65
C LYS A 104 -7.14 -3.99 -0.36
N ALA A 105 -6.42 -3.98 0.76
CA ALA A 105 -6.98 -4.32 2.06
C ALA A 105 -8.07 -3.33 2.48
N LEU A 106 -7.85 -2.03 2.28
CA LEU A 106 -8.82 -0.97 2.55
C LEU A 106 -10.06 -1.10 1.65
N GLN A 107 -9.88 -1.41 0.37
CA GLN A 107 -10.99 -1.65 -0.56
C GLN A 107 -11.83 -2.86 -0.12
N SER A 108 -11.19 -3.97 0.27
CA SER A 108 -11.90 -5.13 0.83
C SER A 108 -12.66 -4.79 2.11
N LYS A 109 -12.05 -4.00 3.00
CA LYS A 109 -12.69 -3.54 4.24
C LYS A 109 -13.91 -2.66 3.95
N LEU A 110 -13.82 -1.75 2.98
CA LEU A 110 -14.92 -0.92 2.50
C LEU A 110 -16.10 -1.77 2.03
N TYR A 111 -15.84 -2.80 1.20
CA TYR A 111 -16.89 -3.71 0.76
C TYR A 111 -17.52 -4.49 1.92
N GLY A 112 -16.72 -4.89 2.91
CA GLY A 112 -17.23 -5.49 4.15
C GLY A 112 -18.24 -4.57 4.85
N TYR A 113 -17.89 -3.31 5.08
CA TYR A 113 -18.78 -2.35 5.73
C TYR A 113 -20.03 -2.00 4.90
N LEU A 114 -19.91 -1.87 3.58
CA LEU A 114 -21.07 -1.65 2.71
C LEU A 114 -22.08 -2.80 2.80
N ASN A 115 -21.61 -4.05 2.91
CA ASN A 115 -22.49 -5.20 3.10
C ASN A 115 -23.13 -5.23 4.49
N LEU A 116 -22.38 -4.87 5.54
CA LEU A 116 -22.92 -4.75 6.89
C LEU A 116 -24.00 -3.67 6.99
N ASN A 117 -23.78 -2.49 6.38
CA ASN A 117 -24.76 -1.41 6.35
C ASN A 117 -26.07 -1.86 5.67
N LYS A 118 -25.99 -2.55 4.52
CA LYS A 118 -27.15 -3.12 3.84
C LYS A 118 -27.92 -4.11 4.71
N ALA A 119 -27.22 -4.99 5.42
CA ALA A 119 -27.84 -5.97 6.31
C ALA A 119 -28.56 -5.31 7.50
N GLN A 120 -27.95 -4.28 8.10
CA GLN A 120 -28.59 -3.51 9.18
C GLN A 120 -29.84 -2.76 8.69
N ALA A 121 -29.77 -2.09 7.53
CA ALA A 121 -30.91 -1.40 6.95
C ALA A 121 -32.11 -2.34 6.71
N ALA A 122 -31.84 -3.56 6.20
CA ALA A 122 -32.87 -4.57 6.01
C ALA A 122 -33.49 -5.04 7.34
N ALA A 123 -32.69 -5.21 8.40
CA ALA A 123 -33.19 -5.61 9.73
C ALA A 123 -34.16 -4.58 10.33
N TYR A 124 -33.88 -3.28 10.18
CA TYR A 124 -34.79 -2.21 10.62
C TYR A 124 -36.08 -2.14 9.80
N GLN A 125 -36.04 -2.44 8.50
CA GLN A 125 -37.24 -2.49 7.66
C GLN A 125 -38.16 -3.68 8.01
N VAL A 126 -37.60 -4.84 8.35
CA VAL A 126 -38.39 -6.02 8.74
C VAL A 126 -39.07 -5.85 10.11
N GLY A 127 -38.45 -5.12 11.05
CA GLY A 127 -39.04 -4.80 12.36
C GLY A 127 -40.19 -3.78 12.32
N GLY A 128 -40.37 -3.06 11.21
CA GLY A 128 -41.38 -2.01 11.05
C GLY A 128 -42.76 -2.48 10.55
N PHE A 129 -42.90 -3.73 10.13
CA PHE A 129 -44.17 -4.29 9.60
C PHE A 129 -44.94 -5.16 10.62
N GLY A 130 -44.66 -5.00 11.91
CA GLY A 130 -45.31 -5.71 13.01
C GLY A 130 -45.96 -4.78 14.04
N ARG A 131 -46.75 -3.80 13.60
CA ARG A 131 -47.76 -3.10 14.42
C ARG A 131 -48.98 -2.76 13.58
#